data_AF-S5FI35-F1
#
_entry.id   AF-S5FI35-F1
#
_cell.length_a   1.000
_cell.length_b   1.000
_cell.length_c   1.000
_cell.angle_alpha   90.00
_cell.angle_beta   90.00
_cell.angle_gamma   90.00
#
_symmetry.space_group_name_H-M   'P 1'
#
loop_
_entity.id
_entity.type
_entity.pdbx_description
1 polymer ?
#
loop_
_entity_poly.entity_id
_entity_poly.type
_entity_poly.pdbx_seq_one_letter_code
_entity_poly.pdbx_strand_id
1 'polypeptide(L)'
;VCALMDMEEDILEGMKAQDLDDYLNGPFTVVVKESCDGMGDVSEKHGSGPAVPEKAVRFSFTLMNITIAHGNENVRIFEEVKPNSELCCKPLCLMLADESDHETLTAILSPLIAERESMKSSVLLLEMGGILRTFKFIFRGTGYDEKLVREVEGLEASGSTYICTLCDATRLEASQN
;
A
#
# COMPACT_ATOMS: atom_id res chain seq x y z
N VAL A 1 7.70 9.70 2.64
CA VAL A 1 8.61 10.84 2.34
C VAL A 1 9.63 10.47 1.29
N CYS A 2 10.58 9.56 1.55
CA CYS A 2 11.64 9.20 0.60
C CYS A 2 11.11 8.83 -0.79
N ALA A 3 10.08 7.97 -0.85
CA ALA A 3 9.46 7.58 -2.11
C ALA A 3 8.90 8.74 -2.94
N LEU A 4 8.47 9.85 -2.32
CA LEU A 4 8.04 11.05 -3.05
C LEU A 4 9.26 11.83 -3.55
N MET A 5 10.30 12.00 -2.72
CA MET A 5 11.53 12.69 -3.12
C MET A 5 12.24 11.97 -4.26
N ASP A 6 12.22 10.64 -4.29
CA ASP A 6 12.73 9.84 -5.41
C ASP A 6 12.04 10.18 -6.74
N MET A 7 10.81 10.71 -6.68
CA MET A 7 9.96 11.04 -7.83
C MET A 7 9.81 12.56 -8.03
N GLU A 8 10.69 13.36 -7.44
CA GLU A 8 10.62 14.82 -7.53
C GLU A 8 10.62 15.30 -8.99
N GLU A 9 11.50 14.75 -9.82
CA GLU A 9 11.60 15.07 -11.24
C GLU A 9 10.31 14.68 -11.98
N ASP A 10 9.81 13.46 -11.80
CA ASP A 10 8.57 12.98 -12.41
C ASP A 10 7.35 13.85 -12.06
N ILE A 11 7.27 14.31 -10.80
CA ILE A 11 6.18 15.18 -10.33
C ILE A 11 6.26 16.55 -11.01
N LEU A 12 7.45 17.15 -11.08
CA LEU A 12 7.66 18.46 -11.70
C LEU A 12 7.44 18.42 -13.21
N GLU A 13 7.96 17.39 -13.88
CA GLU A 13 7.72 17.14 -15.30
C GLU A 13 6.24 16.88 -15.58
N GLY A 14 5.57 16.13 -14.71
CA GLY A 14 4.14 15.86 -14.76
C GLY A 14 3.28 17.11 -14.67
N MET A 15 3.64 18.06 -13.79
CA MET A 15 2.99 19.36 -13.71
C MET A 15 3.18 20.17 -14.99
N LYS A 16 4.43 20.24 -15.48
CA LYS A 16 4.76 20.94 -16.72
C LYS A 16 4.03 20.36 -17.94
N ALA A 17 3.90 19.04 -18.01
CA ALA A 17 3.18 18.36 -19.09
C ALA A 17 1.67 18.64 -19.08
N GLN A 18 1.12 19.09 -17.95
CA GLN A 18 -0.27 19.52 -17.80
C GLN A 18 -0.43 21.06 -17.85
N ASP A 19 0.59 21.78 -18.34
CA ASP A 19 0.64 23.25 -18.38
C ASP A 19 0.42 23.92 -17.01
N LEU A 20 0.83 23.25 -15.93
CA LEU A 20 0.77 23.77 -14.57
C LEU A 20 2.09 24.42 -14.16
N ASP A 21 1.99 25.50 -13.40
CA ASP A 21 3.15 26.20 -12.86
C ASP A 21 3.91 25.34 -11.84
N ASP A 22 5.25 25.31 -11.96
CA ASP A 22 6.13 24.55 -11.06
C ASP A 22 6.09 25.05 -9.61
N TYR A 23 5.63 26.27 -9.37
CA TYR A 23 5.51 26.84 -8.03
C TYR A 23 4.23 26.47 -7.28
N LEU A 24 3.32 25.68 -7.87
CA LEU A 24 2.14 25.21 -7.15
C LEU A 24 2.54 24.34 -5.96
N ASN A 25 1.90 24.60 -4.82
CA ASN A 25 2.20 23.97 -3.54
C ASN A 25 1.10 22.98 -3.07
N GLY A 26 0.08 22.74 -3.89
CA GLY A 26 -0.93 21.71 -3.67
C GLY A 26 -2.30 22.26 -3.23
N PRO A 27 -3.17 21.42 -2.64
CA PRO A 27 -2.85 20.08 -2.14
C PRO A 27 -2.69 19.04 -3.28
N PHE A 28 -1.62 18.26 -3.19
CA PHE A 28 -1.42 17.05 -3.97
C PHE A 28 -2.10 15.87 -3.26
N THR A 29 -2.76 15.00 -4.01
CA THR A 29 -3.33 13.75 -3.51
C THR A 29 -2.59 12.58 -4.13
N VAL A 30 -1.98 11.76 -3.27
CA VAL A 30 -1.18 10.59 -3.63
C VAL A 30 -2.00 9.33 -3.36
N VAL A 31 -2.25 8.54 -4.40
CA VAL A 31 -2.89 7.23 -4.25
C VAL A 31 -1.81 6.18 -4.06
N VAL A 32 -1.86 5.46 -2.94
CA VAL A 32 -0.90 4.44 -2.54
C VAL A 32 -1.58 3.07 -2.60
N LYS A 33 -1.06 2.17 -3.43
CA LYS A 33 -1.43 0.74 -3.37
C LYS A 33 -0.62 0.10 -2.25
N GLU A 34 -1.29 -0.51 -1.28
CA GLU A 34 -0.67 -1.34 -0.26
C GLU A 34 -0.74 -2.81 -0.68
N SER A 35 0.29 -3.57 -0.36
CA SER A 35 0.40 -4.99 -0.69
C SER A 35 1.07 -5.74 0.44
N CYS A 36 0.59 -6.94 0.74
CA CYS A 36 1.21 -7.82 1.72
C CYS A 36 1.08 -9.25 1.25
N ASP A 37 2.20 -9.98 1.29
CA ASP A 37 2.29 -11.36 0.83
C ASP A 37 3.14 -12.21 1.79
N GLY A 38 2.65 -13.41 2.08
CA GLY A 38 3.42 -14.47 2.74
C GLY A 38 4.25 -15.27 1.74
N MET A 39 5.44 -15.68 2.17
CA MET A 39 6.39 -16.47 1.41
C MET A 39 6.75 -17.72 2.21
N GLY A 40 6.60 -18.89 1.58
CA GLY A 40 7.11 -20.17 2.10
C GLY A 40 8.56 -20.43 1.69
N ASP A 41 9.12 -21.53 2.20
CA ASP A 41 10.44 -22.05 1.82
C ASP A 41 11.59 -21.03 2.01
N VAL A 42 11.50 -20.19 3.05
CA VAL A 42 12.53 -19.21 3.41
C VAL A 42 13.44 -19.84 4.47
N SER A 43 14.49 -20.55 4.05
CA SER A 43 15.33 -21.34 4.96
C SER A 43 15.93 -20.55 6.12
N GLU A 44 15.83 -21.11 7.32
CA GLU A 44 16.49 -20.57 8.51
C GLU A 44 18.01 -20.72 8.38
N LYS A 45 18.76 -19.67 8.77
CA LYS A 45 20.22 -19.73 8.81
C LYS A 45 20.70 -20.18 10.18
N HIS A 46 21.78 -20.95 10.21
CA HIS A 46 22.53 -21.17 11.45
C HIS A 46 23.00 -19.84 12.05
N GLY A 47 22.94 -19.71 13.38
CA GLY A 47 23.36 -18.51 14.07
C GLY A 47 22.99 -18.51 15.56
N SER A 48 23.23 -17.39 16.22
CA SER A 48 22.91 -17.18 17.64
C SER A 48 21.54 -16.51 17.88
N GLY A 49 20.74 -16.36 16.83
CA GLY A 49 19.43 -15.73 16.90
C GLY A 49 18.38 -16.63 17.58
N PRO A 50 17.18 -16.09 17.87
CA PRO A 50 16.05 -16.93 18.23
C PRO A 50 15.71 -17.88 17.07
N ALA A 51 15.08 -19.01 17.39
CA ALA A 51 14.47 -19.85 16.37
C ALA A 51 13.39 -19.06 15.63
N VAL A 52 13.43 -19.07 14.30
CA VAL A 52 12.48 -18.36 13.44
C VAL A 52 11.80 -19.33 12.48
N PRO A 53 10.54 -19.06 12.05
CA PRO A 53 9.89 -19.88 11.05
C PRO A 53 10.62 -19.80 9.71
N GLU A 54 10.59 -20.87 8.93
CA GLU A 54 11.10 -20.89 7.55
C GLU A 54 10.11 -20.24 6.55
N LYS A 55 9.56 -19.10 6.95
CA LYS A 55 8.55 -18.32 6.25
C LYS A 55 8.86 -16.84 6.43
N ALA A 56 8.41 -16.03 5.49
CA ALA A 56 8.49 -14.59 5.59
C ALA A 56 7.16 -13.94 5.23
N VAL A 57 6.93 -12.74 5.76
CA VAL A 57 5.86 -11.85 5.32
C VAL A 57 6.51 -10.55 4.87
N ARG A 58 6.06 -10.03 3.74
CA ARG A 58 6.51 -8.76 3.20
C ARG A 58 5.32 -7.81 3.06
N PHE A 59 5.42 -6.65 3.70
CA PHE A 59 4.53 -5.52 3.46
C PHE A 59 5.24 -4.50 2.55
N SER A 60 4.57 -4.10 1.48
CA SER A 60 5.10 -3.19 0.47
C SER A 60 4.04 -2.16 0.05
N PHE A 61 4.48 -1.11 -0.63
CA PHE A 61 3.58 -0.13 -1.23
C PHE A 61 4.08 0.36 -2.59
N THR A 62 3.16 0.89 -3.38
CA THR A 62 3.44 1.53 -4.67
C THR A 62 2.68 2.84 -4.76
N LEU A 63 3.36 3.90 -5.21
CA LEU A 63 2.70 5.16 -5.55
C LEU A 63 2.04 4.99 -6.92
N MET A 64 0.71 4.92 -6.96
CA MET A 64 -0.04 4.58 -8.16
C MET A 64 -0.29 5.79 -9.05
N ASN A 65 -0.71 6.90 -8.46
CA ASN A 65 -0.88 8.16 -9.15
C ASN A 65 -0.80 9.32 -8.17
N ILE A 66 -0.45 10.49 -8.72
CA ILE A 66 -0.44 11.76 -7.99
C ILE A 66 -1.31 12.74 -8.78
N THR A 67 -2.21 13.40 -8.07
CA THR A 67 -3.09 14.43 -8.60
C THR A 67 -2.92 15.72 -7.83
N ILE A 68 -3.21 16.85 -8.45
CA ILE A 68 -3.26 18.16 -7.81
C ILE A 68 -4.64 18.79 -8.04
N ALA A 69 -5.19 19.40 -6.99
CA ALA A 69 -6.41 20.19 -7.14
C ALA A 69 -6.08 21.51 -7.86
N HIS A 70 -6.71 21.76 -9.00
CA HIS A 70 -6.55 22.99 -9.78
C HIS A 70 -7.93 23.52 -10.20
N GLY A 71 -8.36 24.62 -9.59
CA GLY A 71 -9.74 25.11 -9.74
C GLY A 71 -10.76 24.13 -9.16
N ASN A 72 -11.69 23.67 -9.99
CA ASN A 72 -12.72 22.69 -9.62
C ASN A 72 -12.39 21.25 -10.04
N GLU A 73 -11.20 21.00 -10.58
CA GLU A 73 -10.79 19.71 -11.13
C GLU A 73 -9.56 19.15 -10.40
N ASN A 74 -9.42 17.82 -10.44
CA ASN A 74 -8.21 17.14 -10.00
C ASN A 74 -7.43 16.73 -11.25
N VAL A 75 -6.29 17.38 -11.46
CA VAL A 75 -5.42 17.12 -12.60
C VAL A 75 -4.42 16.04 -12.20
N ARG A 76 -4.31 14.98 -13.01
CA ARG A 76 -3.33 13.91 -12.78
C ARG A 76 -1.99 14.31 -13.37
N ILE A 77 -0.96 14.32 -12.54
CA ILE A 77 0.40 14.72 -12.93
C ILE A 77 1.35 13.52 -13.01
N PHE A 78 1.06 12.44 -12.28
CA PHE A 78 1.83 11.21 -12.33
C PHE A 78 0.90 10.00 -12.35
N GLU A 79 1.27 8.98 -13.10
CA GLU A 79 0.65 7.66 -13.11
C GLU A 79 1.70 6.58 -13.34
N GLU A 80 1.71 5.56 -12.48
CA GLU A 80 2.62 4.43 -12.62
C GLU A 80 2.21 3.58 -13.83
N VAL A 81 3.10 3.50 -14.82
CA VAL A 81 2.85 2.83 -16.11
C VAL A 81 2.86 1.31 -15.96
N LYS A 82 3.63 0.77 -15.00
CA LYS A 82 3.75 -0.67 -14.74
C LYS A 82 3.48 -0.97 -13.26
N PRO A 83 2.23 -0.84 -12.78
CA PRO A 83 1.90 -0.85 -11.35
C PRO A 83 2.16 -2.18 -10.62
N ASN A 84 2.45 -3.25 -11.36
CA ASN A 84 2.77 -4.56 -10.82
C ASN A 84 4.23 -4.97 -11.09
N SER A 85 5.09 -4.04 -11.49
CA SER A 85 6.53 -4.30 -11.60
C SER A 85 7.17 -4.31 -10.22
N GLU A 86 8.16 -5.17 -10.07
CA GLU A 86 9.12 -5.21 -8.97
C GLU A 86 9.84 -3.87 -8.76
N LEU A 87 9.99 -3.04 -9.80
CA LEU A 87 10.70 -1.77 -9.75
C LEU A 87 9.95 -0.68 -8.96
N CYS A 88 8.61 -0.72 -8.98
CA CYS A 88 7.77 0.28 -8.30
C CYS A 88 7.21 -0.23 -6.95
N CYS A 89 7.37 -1.52 -6.66
CA CYS A 89 6.93 -2.13 -5.41
C CYS A 89 7.98 -1.89 -4.31
N LYS A 90 7.83 -0.80 -3.55
CA LYS A 90 8.79 -0.40 -2.52
C LYS A 90 8.53 -1.21 -1.24
N PRO A 91 9.51 -1.98 -0.73
CA PRO A 91 9.35 -2.73 0.52
C PRO A 91 9.29 -1.76 1.71
N LEU A 92 8.40 -2.04 2.66
CA LEU A 92 8.22 -1.25 3.88
C LEU A 92 8.52 -2.07 5.14
N CYS A 93 8.09 -3.33 5.19
CA CYS A 93 8.33 -4.23 6.30
C CYS A 93 8.65 -5.63 5.80
N LEU A 94 9.71 -6.22 6.35
CA LEU A 94 10.12 -7.60 6.10
C LEU A 94 10.20 -8.31 7.45
N MET A 95 9.49 -9.43 7.59
CA MET A 95 9.50 -10.22 8.82
C MET A 95 9.66 -11.69 8.51
N LEU A 96 10.38 -12.41 9.37
CA LEU A 96 10.40 -13.88 9.39
C LEU A 96 9.27 -14.35 10.28
N ALA A 97 8.08 -14.51 9.69
CA ALA A 97 6.85 -14.87 10.36
C ALA A 97 5.98 -15.73 9.41
N ASP A 98 5.04 -16.50 9.98
CA ASP A 98 3.97 -17.12 9.21
C ASP A 98 2.80 -16.13 9.12
N GLU A 99 2.28 -15.87 7.92
CA GLU A 99 1.08 -15.04 7.75
C GLU A 99 -0.16 -15.62 8.46
N SER A 100 -0.11 -16.90 8.82
CA SER A 100 -1.18 -17.61 9.53
C SER A 100 -1.05 -17.50 11.06
N ASP A 101 0.06 -16.96 11.58
CA ASP A 101 0.24 -16.63 13.00
C ASP A 101 -0.28 -15.21 13.24
N HIS A 102 -1.56 -15.15 13.61
CA HIS A 102 -2.29 -13.89 13.78
C HIS A 102 -1.67 -12.98 14.85
N GLU A 103 -1.22 -13.57 15.96
CA GLU A 103 -0.62 -12.85 17.08
C GLU A 103 0.67 -12.16 16.64
N THR A 104 1.57 -12.88 15.99
CA THR A 104 2.84 -12.34 15.50
C THR A 104 2.60 -11.30 14.40
N LEU A 105 1.74 -11.61 13.43
CA LEU A 105 1.43 -10.71 12.32
C LEU A 105 0.87 -9.37 12.82
N THR A 106 -0.10 -9.43 13.72
CA THR A 106 -0.74 -8.23 14.28
C THR A 106 0.22 -7.43 15.16
N ALA A 107 1.05 -8.11 15.96
CA ALA A 107 2.06 -7.44 16.78
C ALA A 107 3.06 -6.65 15.92
N ILE A 108 3.47 -7.18 14.76
CA ILE A 108 4.44 -6.52 13.87
C ILE A 108 3.79 -5.45 13.00
N LEU A 109 2.60 -5.68 12.44
CA LEU A 109 1.96 -4.76 11.49
C LEU A 109 1.15 -3.65 12.16
N SER A 110 0.67 -3.82 13.40
CA SER A 110 -0.17 -2.82 14.07
C SER A 110 0.44 -1.40 14.12
N PRO A 111 1.77 -1.19 14.30
CA PRO A 111 2.34 0.14 14.22
C PRO A 111 2.20 0.79 12.84
N LEU A 112 2.39 0.02 11.75
CA LEU A 112 2.23 0.51 10.38
C LEU A 112 0.78 0.89 10.09
N ILE A 113 -0.18 0.10 10.60
CA ILE A 113 -1.60 0.41 10.49
C ILE A 113 -1.93 1.69 11.26
N ALA A 114 -1.39 1.87 12.48
CA ALA A 114 -1.59 3.10 13.25
C ALA A 114 -1.02 4.33 12.55
N GLU A 115 0.18 4.23 11.96
CA GLU A 115 0.77 5.30 11.14
C GLU A 115 -0.10 5.61 9.92
N ARG A 116 -0.56 4.57 9.19
CA ARG A 116 -1.46 4.72 8.04
C ARG A 116 -2.75 5.45 8.41
N GLU A 117 -3.41 5.07 9.50
CA GLU A 117 -4.65 5.73 9.94
C GLU A 117 -4.41 7.20 10.32
N SER A 118 -3.29 7.50 10.98
CA SER A 118 -2.87 8.88 11.25
C SER A 118 -2.66 9.67 9.94
N MET A 119 -2.01 9.06 8.95
CA MET A 119 -1.75 9.67 7.64
C MET A 119 -3.02 9.99 6.84
N LYS A 120 -4.09 9.19 6.95
CA LYS A 120 -5.35 9.45 6.24
C LYS A 120 -6.02 10.79 6.60
N SER A 121 -5.81 11.25 7.83
CA SER A 121 -6.42 12.47 8.38
C SER A 121 -5.45 13.65 8.45
N SER A 122 -4.21 13.45 8.05
CA SER A 122 -3.14 14.45 8.15
C SER A 122 -2.65 14.91 6.78
N VAL A 123 -1.73 15.86 6.81
CA VAL A 123 -1.16 16.49 5.64
C VAL A 123 0.36 16.52 5.81
N LEU A 124 1.07 16.05 4.80
CA LEU A 124 2.53 16.09 4.76
C LEU A 124 2.99 17.39 4.10
N LEU A 125 3.84 18.15 4.77
CA LEU A 125 4.60 19.26 4.18
C LEU A 125 5.97 18.74 3.77
N LEU A 126 6.33 18.91 2.50
CA LEU A 126 7.58 18.40 1.94
C LEU A 126 8.17 19.42 0.97
N GLU A 127 9.43 19.80 1.17
CA GLU A 127 10.13 20.70 0.26
C GLU A 127 10.60 19.93 -0.98
N MET A 128 10.18 20.41 -2.15
CA MET A 128 10.55 19.88 -3.46
C MET A 128 10.77 21.05 -4.41
N GLY A 129 11.87 21.06 -5.16
CA GLY A 129 12.26 22.16 -6.05
C GLY A 129 12.42 23.50 -5.31
N GLY A 130 12.78 23.47 -4.02
CA GLY A 130 12.87 24.65 -3.16
C GLY A 130 11.53 25.22 -2.69
N ILE A 131 10.42 24.50 -2.90
CA ILE A 131 9.07 24.95 -2.55
C ILE A 131 8.44 23.94 -1.58
N LEU A 132 7.89 24.44 -0.47
CA LEU A 132 7.17 23.61 0.49
C LEU A 132 5.80 23.23 -0.07
N ARG A 133 5.65 21.97 -0.46
CA ARG A 133 4.42 21.41 -1.04
C ARG A 133 3.65 20.55 -0.06
N THR A 134 2.35 20.44 -0.30
CA THR A 134 1.36 19.86 0.60
C THR A 134 0.80 18.57 0.01
N PHE A 135 0.95 17.44 0.70
CA PHE A 135 0.51 16.12 0.23
C PHE A 135 -0.53 15.48 1.17
N LYS A 136 -1.55 14.88 0.57
CA LYS A 136 -2.55 14.00 1.19
C LYS A 136 -2.42 12.61 0.62
N PHE A 137 -2.80 11.60 1.39
CA PHE A 137 -2.65 10.19 1.00
C PHE A 137 -3.99 9.47 0.99
N ILE A 138 -4.21 8.66 -0.04
CA ILE A 138 -5.30 7.68 -0.12
C ILE A 138 -4.65 6.31 -0.21
N PHE A 139 -4.78 5.52 0.85
CA PHE A 139 -4.27 4.14 0.90
C PHE A 139 -5.32 3.17 0.37
N ARG A 140 -4.90 2.27 -0.51
CA ARG A 140 -5.73 1.21 -1.11
C ARG A 140 -5.06 -0.13 -0.93
N GLY A 141 -5.51 -0.87 0.08
CA GLY A 141 -5.10 -2.26 0.34
C GLY A 141 -5.70 -3.22 -0.68
N THR A 142 -5.05 -3.34 -1.84
CA THR A 142 -5.55 -4.15 -2.97
C THR A 142 -4.57 -5.24 -3.42
N GLY A 143 -3.36 -5.26 -2.87
CA GLY A 143 -2.36 -6.30 -3.14
C GLY A 143 -2.30 -7.37 -2.06
N TYR A 144 -3.46 -7.86 -1.62
CA TYR A 144 -3.59 -8.97 -0.67
C TYR A 144 -4.28 -10.13 -1.40
N ASP A 145 -3.84 -11.36 -1.16
CA ASP A 145 -4.59 -12.53 -1.64
C ASP A 145 -5.86 -12.75 -0.79
N GLU A 146 -6.77 -13.60 -1.26
CA GLU A 146 -8.03 -13.84 -0.56
C GLU A 146 -7.82 -14.41 0.86
N LYS A 147 -6.79 -15.25 1.03
CA LYS A 147 -6.46 -15.85 2.33
C LYS A 147 -6.13 -14.76 3.33
N LEU A 148 -5.22 -13.87 2.97
CA LEU A 148 -4.78 -12.78 3.85
C LEU A 148 -5.90 -11.76 4.07
N VAL A 149 -6.70 -11.41 3.05
CA VAL A 149 -7.87 -10.54 3.23
C VAL A 149 -8.81 -11.11 4.28
N ARG A 150 -9.13 -12.40 4.20
CA ARG A 150 -10.03 -13.04 5.17
C ARG A 150 -9.43 -13.03 6.58
N GLU A 151 -8.13 -13.30 6.70
CA GLU A 151 -7.43 -13.27 7.99
C GLU A 151 -7.45 -11.88 8.64
N VAL A 152 -7.11 -10.82 7.89
CA VAL A 152 -6.98 -9.46 8.43
C VAL A 152 -8.33 -8.76 8.62
N GLU A 153 -9.35 -9.11 7.84
CA GLU A 153 -10.71 -8.58 7.97
C GLU A 153 -11.61 -9.42 8.90
N GLY A 154 -11.08 -10.50 9.49
CA GLY A 154 -11.82 -11.35 10.43
C GLY A 154 -12.95 -12.16 9.80
N LEU A 155 -12.81 -12.52 8.52
CA LEU A 155 -13.75 -13.37 7.80
C LEU A 155 -13.41 -14.85 8.00
N GLU A 156 -14.40 -15.73 7.83
CA GLU A 156 -14.13 -17.17 7.79
C GLU A 156 -13.16 -17.51 6.65
N ALA A 157 -12.34 -18.56 6.81
CA ALA A 157 -11.39 -19.01 5.79
C ALA A 157 -12.10 -19.38 4.47
N SER A 158 -11.35 -19.47 3.35
CA SER A 158 -11.90 -19.71 1.99
C SER A 158 -12.73 -21.00 1.82
N GLY A 159 -12.64 -21.93 2.77
CA GLY A 159 -13.52 -23.12 2.84
C GLY A 159 -14.94 -22.84 3.34
N SER A 160 -15.24 -21.60 3.72
CA SER A 160 -16.54 -21.18 4.26
C SER A 160 -17.72 -21.40 3.31
N THR A 161 -18.92 -21.40 3.92
CA THR A 161 -20.18 -21.24 3.20
C THR A 161 -20.30 -19.85 2.58
N TYR A 162 -19.78 -18.80 3.23
CA TYR A 162 -19.73 -17.43 2.71
C TYR A 162 -18.50 -17.26 1.79
N ILE A 163 -18.76 -17.24 0.49
CA ILE A 163 -17.71 -17.40 -0.53
C ILE A 163 -17.01 -16.08 -0.90
N CYS A 164 -17.64 -14.94 -0.65
CA CYS A 164 -17.14 -13.63 -1.09
C CYS A 164 -16.61 -12.80 0.08
N THR A 165 -15.61 -11.96 -0.19
CA THR A 165 -15.11 -10.94 0.75
C THR A 165 -15.79 -9.58 0.55
N LEU A 166 -16.66 -9.45 -0.46
CA LEU A 166 -17.30 -8.20 -0.87
C LEU A 166 -18.83 -8.24 -0.77
N CYS A 167 -19.44 -9.41 -0.53
CA CYS A 167 -20.87 -9.58 -0.35
C CYS A 167 -21.18 -10.79 0.53
N ASP A 168 -22.44 -10.90 0.95
CA ASP A 168 -22.89 -11.93 1.91
C ASP A 168 -23.38 -13.22 1.23
N ALA A 169 -23.11 -13.40 -0.07
CA ALA A 169 -23.60 -14.55 -0.81
C ALA A 169 -22.99 -15.87 -0.30
N THR A 170 -23.84 -16.86 -0.09
CA THR A 170 -23.40 -18.22 0.17
C THR A 170 -22.90 -18.90 -1.11
N ARG A 171 -22.09 -19.95 -0.96
CA ARG A 171 -21.60 -20.78 -2.08
C ARG A 171 -22.75 -21.37 -2.90
N LEU A 172 -23.87 -21.71 -2.25
CA LEU A 172 -25.05 -22.24 -2.93
C LEU A 172 -25.75 -21.14 -3.75
N GLU A 173 -26.02 -19.98 -3.15
CA GLU A 173 -26.65 -18.86 -3.84
C GLU A 173 -25.82 -18.37 -5.03
N ALA A 174 -24.50 -18.24 -4.85
CA ALA A 174 -23.57 -17.84 -5.90
C ALA A 174 -23.49 -18.86 -7.06
N SER A 175 -23.84 -20.13 -6.81
CA SER A 175 -23.88 -21.16 -7.86
C SER A 175 -25.18 -21.16 -8.68
N GLN A 176 -26.22 -20.50 -8.18
CA GLN A 176 -27.56 -20.50 -8.78
C GLN A 176 -27.89 -19.20 -9.55
N ASN A 177 -27.29 -18.08 -9.15
CA ASN A 177 -27.49 -16.76 -9.75
C ASN A 177 -26.71 -16.62 -11.07
#